data_AF-A0A9E3I9J9-F1
#
_entry.id   AF-A0A9E3I9J9-F1
#
_cell.length_a   1.000
_cell.length_b   1.000
_cell.length_c   1.000
_cell.angle_alpha   90.00
_cell.angle_beta   90.00
_cell.angle_gamma   90.00
#
_symmetry.space_group_name_H-M   'P 1'
#
loop_
_entity.id
_entity.type
_entity.pdbx_description
1 polymer ?
#
loop_
_entity_poly.entity_id
_entity_poly.type
_entity_poly.pdbx_seq_one_letter_code
_entity_poly.pdbx_strand_id
1 'polypeptide(L)'
;MPTITGFSKPIGCSLIPGGPIGEHQVQGNIKPGDTLLSVEHITDGTPPTRVDRTAEFSIHATKAGVVENTTTVTTGGFLHVLWSKVE
;
A
#
# COMPACT_ATOMS: atom_id res chain seq x y z
N MET A 1 -14.32 10.83 -8.26
CA MET A 1 -14.41 9.36 -8.20
C MET A 1 -15.68 9.03 -7.44
N PRO A 2 -16.70 8.43 -8.09
CA PRO A 2 -17.91 8.04 -7.37
C PRO A 2 -17.56 6.95 -6.37
N THR A 3 -18.04 7.09 -5.15
CA THR A 3 -17.91 6.11 -4.07
C THR A 3 -18.43 4.76 -4.57
N ILE A 4 -17.59 3.73 -4.56
CA ILE A 4 -18.06 2.34 -4.76
C ILE A 4 -19.06 2.07 -3.64
N THR A 5 -20.29 1.69 -4.00
CA THR A 5 -21.36 1.37 -3.05
C THR A 5 -20.85 0.34 -2.05
N GLY A 6 -20.71 0.73 -0.77
CA GLY A 6 -20.17 -0.11 0.30
C GLY A 6 -19.13 0.58 1.18
N PHE A 7 -18.35 1.52 0.64
CA PHE A 7 -17.44 2.35 1.44
C PHE A 7 -17.98 3.79 1.55
N SER A 8 -17.98 4.32 2.78
CA SER A 8 -18.41 5.70 3.04
C SER A 8 -17.41 6.76 2.54
N LYS A 9 -16.20 6.33 2.16
CA LYS A 9 -15.12 7.18 1.64
C LYS A 9 -14.52 6.58 0.36
N PRO A 10 -13.91 7.39 -0.52
CA PRO A 10 -13.18 6.87 -1.67
C PRO A 10 -12.06 5.93 -1.25
N ILE A 11 -11.89 4.84 -2.00
CA ILE A 11 -10.81 3.85 -1.81
C ILE A 11 -9.82 3.98 -2.96
N GLY A 12 -8.53 3.96 -2.63
CA GLY A 12 -7.45 3.86 -3.59
C GLY A 12 -6.74 2.52 -3.48
N CYS A 13 -6.25 2.00 -4.60
CA CYS A 13 -5.36 0.86 -4.64
C CYS A 13 -4.22 1.10 -5.63
N SER A 14 -3.07 0.47 -5.39
CA SER A 14 -1.90 0.53 -6.26
C SER A 14 -1.14 -0.78 -6.19
N LEU A 15 -0.64 -1.24 -7.34
CA LEU A 15 0.32 -2.33 -7.40
C LEU A 15 1.67 -1.73 -7.78
N ILE A 16 2.65 -1.85 -6.89
CA ILE A 16 3.98 -1.26 -7.06
C ILE A 16 5.06 -2.34 -6.87
N PRO A 17 6.27 -2.17 -7.43
CA PRO A 17 7.39 -3.04 -7.08
C PRO A 17 7.69 -2.97 -5.58
N GLY A 18 8.03 -4.10 -4.97
CA GLY A 18 8.64 -4.11 -3.64
C GLY A 18 10.09 -3.63 -3.69
N GLY A 19 10.71 -3.47 -2.52
CA GLY A 19 12.03 -2.86 -2.40
C GLY A 19 12.72 -3.12 -1.07
N PRO A 20 13.86 -2.45 -0.80
CA PRO A 20 14.48 -2.44 0.51
C PRO A 20 13.55 -1.88 1.60
N ILE A 21 13.96 -2.03 2.87
CA ILE A 21 13.34 -1.32 3.98
C ILE A 21 13.40 0.19 3.72
N GLY A 22 12.28 0.88 3.92
CA GLY A 22 12.20 2.33 3.76
C GLY A 22 10.96 2.75 2.98
N GLU A 23 11.12 3.79 2.15
CA GLU A 23 10.04 4.44 1.42
C GLU A 23 9.72 3.73 0.10
N HIS A 24 8.42 3.55 -0.17
CA HIS A 24 7.89 2.98 -1.40
C HIS A 24 6.90 3.96 -2.03
N GLN A 25 7.13 4.30 -3.31
CA GLN A 25 6.29 5.24 -4.05
C GLN A 25 4.99 4.55 -4.49
N VAL A 26 3.85 5.10 -4.08
CA VAL A 26 2.49 4.60 -4.35
C VAL A 26 1.79 5.56 -5.30
N GLN A 27 1.36 5.05 -6.46
CA GLN A 27 0.53 5.80 -7.40
C GLN A 27 -0.92 5.82 -6.92
N GLY A 28 -1.61 6.96 -7.04
CA GLY A 28 -3.03 7.07 -6.65
C GLY A 28 -3.35 8.22 -5.68
N ASN A 29 -2.38 9.10 -5.43
CA ASN A 29 -2.56 10.29 -4.60
C ASN A 29 -3.02 9.92 -3.17
N ILE A 30 -2.34 8.94 -2.57
CA ILE A 30 -2.36 8.66 -1.13
C ILE A 30 -1.67 9.81 -0.40
N LYS A 31 -2.21 10.24 0.74
CA LYS A 31 -1.72 11.42 1.46
C LYS A 31 -1.58 11.16 2.95
N PRO A 32 -0.75 11.94 3.66
CA PRO A 32 -0.80 11.97 5.12
C PRO A 32 -2.23 12.16 5.62
N GLY A 33 -2.62 11.32 6.59
CA GLY A 33 -3.98 11.31 7.16
C GLY A 33 -4.91 10.26 6.54
N ASP A 34 -4.68 9.82 5.29
CA ASP A 34 -5.39 8.66 4.73
C ASP A 34 -5.18 7.43 5.62
N THR A 35 -6.07 6.45 5.54
CA THR A 35 -5.98 5.22 6.34
C THR A 35 -5.51 4.07 5.47
N LEU A 36 -4.39 3.46 5.86
CA LEU A 36 -3.90 2.24 5.23
C LEU A 36 -4.82 1.08 5.61
N LEU A 37 -5.40 0.41 4.62
CA LEU A 37 -6.32 -0.70 4.82
C LEU A 37 -5.63 -2.05 4.63
N SER A 38 -4.74 -2.16 3.65
CA SER A 38 -3.97 -3.37 3.42
C SER A 38 -2.66 -3.10 2.67
N VAL A 39 -1.60 -3.85 3.02
CA VAL A 39 -0.39 -3.99 2.22
C VAL A 39 -0.07 -5.47 2.07
N GLU A 40 -0.16 -5.97 0.85
CA GLU A 40 0.07 -7.38 0.52
C GLU A 40 1.36 -7.49 -0.29
N HIS A 41 2.32 -8.28 0.19
CA HIS A 41 3.50 -8.64 -0.59
C HIS A 41 3.19 -9.87 -1.43
N ILE A 42 3.29 -9.71 -2.76
CA ILE A 42 3.04 -10.75 -3.75
C ILE A 42 4.37 -11.15 -4.36
N THR A 43 4.78 -12.40 -4.13
CA THR A 43 5.95 -12.99 -4.77
C THR A 43 5.48 -13.81 -5.96
N ASP A 44 6.09 -13.57 -7.13
CA ASP A 44 5.80 -14.33 -8.35
C ASP A 44 6.14 -15.83 -8.17
N GLY A 45 5.45 -16.70 -8.90
CA GLY A 45 5.54 -18.15 -8.76
C GLY A 45 4.37 -18.88 -9.42
N THR A 46 4.28 -20.19 -9.22
CA THR A 46 3.19 -21.01 -9.77
C THR A 46 2.61 -21.94 -8.69
N PRO A 47 1.55 -21.51 -7.96
CA PRO A 47 0.89 -20.19 -8.04
C PRO A 47 1.72 -19.09 -7.33
N PRO A 48 1.43 -17.80 -7.61
CA PRO A 48 1.99 -16.69 -6.84
C PRO A 48 1.64 -16.82 -5.34
N THR A 49 2.54 -16.36 -4.48
CA THR A 49 2.32 -16.35 -3.03
C THR A 49 2.02 -14.95 -2.54
N ARG A 50 1.08 -14.83 -1.60
CA ARG A 50 0.68 -13.56 -1.00
C ARG A 50 0.92 -13.62 0.51
N VAL A 51 1.54 -12.58 1.04
CA VAL A 51 1.72 -12.37 2.49
C VAL A 51 1.15 -11.01 2.86
N ASP A 52 0.24 -10.97 3.82
CA ASP A 52 -0.21 -9.70 4.41
C ASP A 52 0.92 -9.12 5.28
N ARG A 53 1.25 -7.85 5.04
CA ARG A 53 2.28 -7.08 5.75
C ARG A 53 1.74 -5.75 6.25
N THR A 54 0.42 -5.57 6.33
CA THR A 54 -0.21 -4.29 6.70
C THR A 54 0.35 -3.71 8.01
N ALA A 55 0.60 -4.53 9.02
CA ALA A 55 1.13 -4.10 10.31
C ALA A 55 2.59 -3.57 10.26
N GLU A 56 3.32 -3.83 9.18
CA GLU A 56 4.71 -3.39 9.00
C GLU A 56 4.82 -2.07 8.26
N PHE A 57 3.72 -1.60 7.66
CA PHE A 57 3.69 -0.41 6.81
C PHE A 57 2.86 0.69 7.44
N SER A 58 3.27 1.92 7.18
CA SER A 58 2.51 3.13 7.47
C SER A 58 2.53 4.07 6.28
N ILE A 59 1.48 4.89 6.15
CA ILE A 59 1.52 6.04 5.23
C ILE A 59 2.50 7.05 5.82
N HIS A 60 3.42 7.56 4.99
CA HIS A 60 4.44 8.49 5.45
C HIS A 60 3.79 9.75 6.03
N ALA A 61 4.29 10.23 7.17
CA ALA A 61 3.64 11.28 7.96
C ALA A 61 3.55 12.66 7.26
N THR A 62 4.49 12.98 6.37
CA THR A 62 4.55 14.29 5.69
C THR A 62 4.62 14.25 4.17
N LYS A 63 4.86 13.08 3.55
CA LYS A 63 5.03 12.93 2.10
C LYS A 63 3.82 12.25 1.50
N ALA A 64 3.17 12.91 0.54
CA ALA A 64 2.14 12.28 -0.27
C ALA A 64 2.78 11.26 -1.24
N GLY A 65 2.01 10.23 -1.60
CA GLY A 65 2.46 9.20 -2.53
C GLY A 65 3.41 8.18 -1.94
N VAL A 66 3.55 8.09 -0.61
CA VAL A 66 4.55 7.23 0.03
C VAL A 66 3.95 6.39 1.15
N VAL A 67 4.26 5.09 1.13
CA VAL A 67 4.19 4.22 2.30
C VAL A 67 5.61 3.82 2.69
N GLU A 68 5.84 3.58 3.97
CA GLU A 68 7.14 3.20 4.48
C GLU A 68 7.03 2.02 5.43
N ASN A 69 8.09 1.21 5.48
CA ASN A 69 8.24 0.13 6.44
C ASN A 69 9.65 0.13 7.03
N THR A 70 9.81 -0.44 8.23
CA THR A 70 11.07 -0.40 8.99
C THR A 70 11.69 -1.78 9.22
N THR A 71 11.02 -2.85 8.81
CA THR A 71 11.33 -4.22 9.27
C THR A 71 11.73 -5.20 8.17
N THR A 72 11.09 -5.16 7.00
CA THR A 72 11.22 -6.24 6.00
C THR A 72 11.61 -5.77 4.61
N VAL A 73 12.56 -6.47 3.99
CA VAL A 73 12.89 -6.31 2.57
C VAL A 73 11.85 -7.05 1.72
N THR A 74 11.24 -6.36 0.76
CA THR A 74 10.21 -6.85 -0.17
C THR A 74 10.69 -6.88 -1.62
N THR A 75 12.01 -6.80 -1.81
CA THR A 75 12.65 -6.81 -3.14
C THR A 75 12.36 -8.13 -3.88
N GLY A 76 12.07 -8.04 -5.18
CA GLY A 76 11.78 -9.21 -6.03
C GLY A 76 10.31 -9.63 -6.06
N GLY A 77 9.45 -8.97 -5.29
CA GLY A 77 7.99 -9.09 -5.39
C GLY A 77 7.31 -7.76 -5.71
N PHE A 78 5.99 -7.75 -5.57
CA PHE A 78 5.13 -6.58 -5.70
C PHE A 78 4.42 -6.28 -4.38
N LEU A 79 4.08 -5.02 -4.15
CA LEU A 79 3.23 -4.57 -3.06
C LEU A 79 1.89 -4.15 -3.64
N HIS A 80 0.81 -4.81 -3.21
CA HIS A 80 -0.54 -4.35 -3.42
C HIS A 80 -0.96 -3.53 -2.20
N VAL A 81 -1.14 -2.22 -2.41
CA VAL A 81 -1.42 -1.23 -1.36
C VAL A 81 -2.86 -0.75 -1.51
N LEU A 82 -3.65 -0.84 -0.45
CA LEU A 82 -5.04 -0.42 -0.37
C LEU A 82 -5.21 0.62 0.75
N TRP A 83 -5.90 1.73 0.47
CA TRP A 83 -6.14 2.79 1.46
C TRP A 83 -7.52 3.42 1.28
N SER A 84 -8.08 3.96 2.37
CA SER A 84 -9.23 4.86 2.32
C SER A 84 -8.78 6.31 2.44
N LYS A 85 -9.42 7.17 1.65
CA LYS A 85 -9.16 8.60 1.68
C LYS A 85 -9.83 9.24 2.88
N VAL A 86 -9.21 10.26 3.47
CA VAL A 86 -9.83 11.00 4.58
C VAL A 86 -11.10 11.74 4.16
N GLU A 87 -11.18 12.25 2.92
CA GLU A 87 -12.35 12.88 2.29
C GLU A 87 -12.13 13.04 0.77
#